data_AF-W1XUH8-F1
#
_entry.id   AF-W1XUH8-F1
#
_cell.length_a   1.000
_cell.length_b   1.000
_cell.length_c   1.000
_cell.angle_alpha   90.00
_cell.angle_beta   90.00
_cell.angle_gamma   90.00
#
_symmetry.space_group_name_H-M   'P 1'
#
loop_
_entity.id
_entity.type
_entity.pdbx_description
1 polymer ?
#
loop_
_entity_poly.entity_id
_entity_poly.type
_entity_poly.pdbx_seq_one_letter_code
_entity_poly.pdbx_strand_id
1 'polypeptide(L)' 'VVGETAVIENDVSILQSVTLGGTGKSGGDRHPKIREGVMIGAGAKILGNIEVGRGAKIGAGSVVLQPV' A
#
# COMPACT_ATOMS: atom_id res chain seq x y z
N VAL A 1 8.45 2.07 4.58
CA VAL A 1 8.66 0.61 4.74
C VAL A 1 7.89 -0.11 3.66
N VAL A 2 8.53 -1.02 2.92
CA VAL A 2 7.89 -1.84 1.88
C VAL A 2 8.19 -3.30 2.17
N GLY A 3 7.16 -4.12 2.28
CA GLY A 3 7.29 -5.53 2.62
C GLY A 3 7.62 -6.44 1.43
N GLU A 4 8.06 -7.66 1.75
CA GLU A 4 8.62 -8.65 0.82
C GLU A 4 7.76 -8.92 -0.43
N THR A 5 6.44 -9.03 -0.27
CA THR A 5 5.52 -9.43 -1.34
C THR A 5 4.70 -8.25 -1.90
N ALA A 6 5.09 -7.02 -1.55
CA ALA A 6 4.42 -5.84 -2.05
C ALA A 6 4.69 -5.69 -3.55
N VAL A 7 3.68 -5.26 -4.30
CA VAL A 7 3.83 -4.88 -5.70
C VAL A 7 3.55 -3.39 -5.81
N ILE A 8 4.44 -2.66 -6.48
CA ILE A 8 4.26 -1.25 -6.82
C ILE A 8 4.46 -1.16 -8.33
N GLU A 9 3.41 -0.79 -9.05
CA GLU A 9 3.46 -0.57 -10.50
C GLU A 9 4.06 0.81 -10.84
N ASN A 10 4.04 1.18 -12.12
CA ASN A 10 4.63 2.42 -12.62
C ASN A 10 3.89 3.67 -12.11
N ASP A 11 4.57 4.81 -12.14
CA ASP A 11 3.99 6.14 -11.89
C ASP A 11 3.27 6.30 -10.53
N VAL A 12 3.71 5.53 -9.52
CA VAL A 12 3.22 5.66 -8.14
C VAL A 12 4.01 6.72 -7.38
N SER A 13 3.31 7.62 -6.69
CA SER A 13 3.92 8.60 -5.78
C SER A 13 3.72 8.18 -4.32
N ILE A 14 4.82 8.07 -3.55
CA ILE A 14 4.79 7.66 -2.14
C ILE A 14 5.48 8.73 -1.29
N LEU A 15 4.75 9.32 -0.34
CA LEU A 15 5.29 10.31 0.59
C LEU A 15 5.98 9.65 1.80
N GLN A 16 6.61 10.48 2.64
CA GLN A 16 7.38 10.01 3.80
C GLN A 16 6.55 9.15 4.78
N SER A 17 7.22 8.23 5.47
CA SER A 17 6.64 7.44 6.57
C SER A 17 5.45 6.55 6.20
N VAL A 18 5.32 6.18 4.92
CA VAL A 18 4.35 5.18 4.45
C VAL A 18 4.81 3.75 4.78
N THR A 19 3.85 2.89 5.10
CA THR A 19 4.06 1.44 5.24
C THR A 19 3.18 0.67 4.27
N LEU A 20 3.79 -0.17 3.44
CA LEU A 20 3.14 -1.23 2.68
C LEU A 20 3.47 -2.56 3.38
N GLY A 21 2.62 -2.96 4.32
CA GLY A 21 2.94 -3.95 5.33
C GLY A 21 1.96 -5.13 5.38
N GLY A 22 2.28 -6.14 6.18
CA GLY A 22 1.35 -7.22 6.50
C GLY A 22 0.50 -6.90 7.74
N THR A 23 -0.57 -7.68 7.95
CA THR A 23 -1.44 -7.57 9.13
C THR A 23 -1.00 -8.48 10.29
N GLY A 24 0.20 -9.06 10.23
CA GLY A 24 0.66 -10.10 11.18
C GLY A 24 0.40 -11.55 10.75
N LYS A 25 -0.12 -11.79 9.53
CA LYS A 25 -0.19 -13.15 8.95
C LYS A 25 1.22 -13.65 8.58
N SER A 26 1.54 -14.89 8.95
CA SER A 26 2.82 -15.52 8.63
C SER A 26 2.79 -16.25 7.29
N GLY A 27 3.77 -15.96 6.44
CA GLY A 27 3.96 -16.63 5.15
C GLY A 27 3.00 -16.18 4.03
N GLY A 28 3.31 -16.61 2.81
CA GLY A 28 2.52 -16.33 1.62
C GLY A 28 2.51 -14.87 1.17
N ASP A 29 1.64 -14.58 0.21
CA ASP A 29 1.40 -13.22 -0.28
C ASP A 29 0.53 -12.43 0.70
N ARG A 30 1.15 -11.44 1.34
CA ARG A 30 0.65 -10.77 2.55
C ARG A 30 0.81 -9.26 2.57
N HIS A 31 1.20 -8.66 1.45
CA HIS A 31 1.47 -7.23 1.34
C HIS A 31 0.68 -6.57 0.19
N PRO A 32 0.50 -5.24 0.23
CA PRO A 32 -0.37 -4.54 -0.73
C PRO A 32 0.08 -4.64 -2.20
N LYS A 33 -0.90 -4.50 -3.11
CA LYS A 33 -0.71 -4.38 -4.56
C LYS A 33 -1.13 -2.97 -4.97
N ILE A 34 -0.15 -2.11 -5.20
CA ILE A 34 -0.35 -0.71 -5.56
C ILE A 34 -0.29 -0.59 -7.07
N ARG A 35 -1.44 -0.28 -7.68
CA ARG A 35 -1.57 -0.17 -9.13
C ARG A 35 -1.04 1.16 -9.66
N GLU A 36 -0.87 1.22 -10.97
CA GLU A 36 -0.29 2.35 -11.68
C GLU A 36 -0.97 3.70 -11.33
N GLY A 37 -0.18 4.77 -11.23
CA GLY A 37 -0.68 6.13 -11.03
C GLY A 37 -1.23 6.45 -9.63
N VAL A 38 -1.10 5.53 -8.66
CA VAL A 38 -1.57 5.76 -7.29
C VAL A 38 -0.73 6.82 -6.59
N MET A 39 -1.39 7.67 -5.79
CA MET A 39 -0.72 8.59 -4.86
C MET A 39 -0.99 8.19 -3.41
N ILE A 40 0.07 8.02 -2.61
CA ILE A 40 0.00 7.65 -1.21
C ILE A 40 0.54 8.77 -0.33
N GLY A 41 -0.36 9.40 0.42
CA GLY A 41 -0.07 10.51 1.33
C GLY A 41 0.85 10.12 2.51
N ALA A 42 1.48 11.13 3.09
CA ALA A 42 2.46 10.95 4.16
C ALA A 42 1.88 10.18 5.35
N GLY A 43 2.67 9.26 5.90
CA GLY A 43 2.28 8.53 7.11
C GLY A 43 1.21 7.44 6.92
N ALA A 44 0.70 7.19 5.71
CA ALA A 44 -0.32 6.16 5.49
C ALA A 44 0.21 4.74 5.79
N LYS A 45 -0.68 3.86 6.28
CA LYS A 45 -0.39 2.45 6.58
C LYS A 45 -1.38 1.58 5.80
N ILE A 46 -0.88 0.87 4.80
CA ILE A 46 -1.67 -0.02 3.96
C ILE A 46 -1.25 -1.45 4.31
N LEU A 47 -2.16 -2.23 4.88
CA LEU A 47 -1.81 -3.48 5.56
C LEU A 47 -2.60 -4.67 4.98
N GLY A 48 -1.85 -5.72 4.59
CA GLY A 48 -2.40 -6.97 4.09
C GLY A 48 -2.29 -7.11 2.57
N ASN A 49 -2.65 -8.31 2.07
CA ASN A 49 -2.75 -8.57 0.64
C ASN A 49 -4.04 -7.97 0.09
N ILE A 50 -4.02 -6.66 -0.14
CA ILE A 50 -5.13 -5.88 -0.69
C ILE A 50 -4.66 -5.07 -1.88
N GLU A 51 -5.57 -4.78 -2.79
CA GLU A 51 -5.32 -3.94 -3.95
C GLU A 51 -5.67 -2.48 -3.67
N VAL A 52 -4.81 -1.56 -4.13
CA VAL A 52 -5.12 -0.15 -4.28
C VAL A 52 -5.13 0.16 -5.77
N GLY A 53 -6.33 0.37 -6.30
CA GLY A 53 -6.63 0.43 -7.72
C GLY A 53 -5.96 1.60 -8.45
N ARG A 54 -5.90 1.49 -9.78
CA ARG A 54 -5.21 2.44 -10.67
C ARG A 54 -5.72 3.87 -10.44
N GLY A 55 -4.78 4.81 -10.26
CA GLY A 55 -5.09 6.23 -10.07
C GLY A 55 -5.73 6.60 -8.73
N ALA A 56 -5.87 5.67 -7.79
CA ALA A 56 -6.41 5.95 -6.47
C ALA A 56 -5.52 6.91 -5.66
N LYS A 57 -6.14 7.61 -4.69
CA LYS A 57 -5.45 8.55 -3.80
C LYS A 57 -5.70 8.16 -2.34
N ILE A 58 -4.63 7.80 -1.64
CA ILE A 58 -4.68 7.51 -0.20
C ILE A 58 -4.29 8.77 0.57
N GLY A 59 -5.18 9.21 1.47
CA GLY A 59 -4.95 10.38 2.32
C GLY A 59 -3.77 10.21 3.28
N ALA A 60 -3.21 11.33 3.74
CA ALA A 60 -2.16 11.32 4.76
C ALA A 60 -2.70 10.72 6.07
N GLY A 61 -1.88 9.90 6.74
CA GLY A 61 -2.22 9.27 8.02
C GLY A 61 -3.30 8.17 7.97
N SER A 62 -3.82 7.81 6.79
CA SER A 62 -4.85 6.77 6.67
C SER A 62 -4.34 5.38 7.05
N VAL A 63 -5.23 4.56 7.61
CA VAL A 63 -5.03 3.12 7.80
C VAL A 63 -5.97 2.38 6.85
N VAL A 64 -5.40 1.66 5.88
CA VAL A 64 -6.15 0.99 4.81
C VAL A 64 -6.05 -0.52 5.01
N LEU A 65 -7.21 -1.14 5.26
CA LEU A 65 -7.35 -2.58 5.56
C LEU A 65 -8.25 -3.32 4.55
N GLN A 66 -8.80 -2.60 3.58
CA GLN A 66 -9.73 -3.10 2.56
C GLN A 66 -9.30 -2.59 1.17
N PRO A 67 -9.65 -3.30 0.08
CA PRO A 67 -9.38 -2.82 -1.28
C PRO A 67 -9.99 -1.45 -1.55
N VAL A 68 -9.29 -0.66 -2.39
CA VAL A 68 -9.68 0.70 -2.79
C VAL A 68 -9.68 0.81 -4.31
#